data_AF-B8MJN3-F1
#
_entry.id   AF-B8MJN3-F1
#
_cell.length_a   1.000
_cell.length_b   1.000
_cell.length_c   1.000
_cell.angle_alpha   90.00
_cell.angle_beta   90.00
_cell.angle_gamma   90.00
#
_symmetry.space_group_name_H-M   'P 1'
#
loop_
_entity.id
_entity.type
_entity.pdbx_description
1 polymer ?
#
loop_
_entity_poly.entity_id
_entity_poly.type
_entity_poly.pdbx_seq_one_letter_code
_entity_poly.pdbx_strand_id
1 'polypeptide(L)'
;RANTKKKPNFSKSSREYGVSRKKLSRRWHGLPSPSRSTRPPTRRLLSLDQEKALILWIDYLDNIGAPPTNQQIEESANYLLGKDFRGQGEPPLAGKNWVHDFIKRLPK
;
A
#
# COMPACT_ATOMS: atom_id res chain seq x y z
N ARG A 1 -5.02 18.29 33.36
CA ARG A 1 -4.48 17.22 34.24
C ARG A 1 -3.23 16.65 33.59
N ALA A 2 -2.04 16.98 34.09
CA ALA A 2 -0.77 16.50 33.53
C ALA A 2 -0.57 15.02 33.91
N ASN A 3 -0.41 14.16 32.91
CA ASN A 3 -0.24 12.72 33.09
C ASN A 3 1.20 12.43 33.55
N THR A 4 1.42 12.30 34.86
CA THR A 4 2.74 12.06 35.48
C THR A 4 3.19 10.59 35.35
N LYS A 5 3.07 9.98 34.17
CA LYS A 5 3.55 8.61 33.97
C LYS A 5 5.08 8.61 33.90
N LYS A 6 5.72 8.02 34.92
CA LYS A 6 7.18 7.78 34.97
C LYS A 6 7.62 7.02 33.71
N LYS A 7 8.68 7.51 33.06
CA LYS A 7 9.23 6.91 31.84
C LYS A 7 9.59 5.43 32.07
N PRO A 8 9.05 4.47 31.31
CA PRO A 8 9.35 3.05 31.45
C PRO A 8 10.80 2.73 31.07
N ASN A 9 11.38 1.73 31.71
CA ASN A 9 12.68 1.19 31.32
C ASN A 9 12.54 0.27 30.10
N PHE A 10 12.66 0.84 28.90
CA PHE A 10 12.53 0.08 27.65
C PHE A 10 13.56 -1.04 27.48
N SER A 11 14.74 -0.95 28.11
CA SER A 11 15.75 -2.03 28.05
C SER A 11 15.29 -3.26 28.81
N LYS A 12 14.71 -3.08 29.99
CA LYS A 12 14.18 -4.19 30.79
C LYS A 12 13.07 -4.90 30.02
N SER A 13 12.07 -4.15 29.56
CA SER A 13 10.96 -4.70 28.76
C SER A 13 11.42 -5.33 27.44
N SER A 14 12.48 -4.80 26.83
CA SER A 14 13.05 -5.38 25.60
C SER A 14 13.63 -6.78 25.84
N ARG A 15 14.32 -6.98 26.97
CA ARG A 15 14.89 -8.28 27.36
C ARG A 15 13.82 -9.27 27.81
N GLU A 16 12.86 -8.80 28.60
CA GLU A 16 11.78 -9.62 29.17
C GLU A 16 10.83 -10.15 28.09
N TYR A 17 10.44 -9.30 27.13
CA TYR A 17 9.44 -9.64 26.11
C TYR A 17 10.05 -9.92 24.72
N GLY A 18 11.38 -9.85 24.56
CA GLY A 18 12.04 -10.01 23.27
C GLY A 18 11.68 -8.95 22.21
N VAL A 19 11.09 -7.82 22.61
CA VAL A 19 10.64 -6.75 21.70
C VAL A 19 11.72 -5.70 21.53
N SER A 20 11.89 -5.14 20.33
CA SER A 20 12.88 -4.07 20.10
C SER A 20 12.65 -2.84 21.00
N ARG A 21 13.70 -2.46 21.77
CA ARG A 21 13.75 -1.21 22.56
C ARG A 21 13.34 0.03 21.73
N LYS A 22 13.78 0.11 20.47
CA LYS A 22 13.46 1.24 19.58
C LYS A 22 11.96 1.35 19.31
N LYS A 23 11.26 0.22 19.11
CA LYS A 23 9.80 0.18 18.93
C LYS A 23 9.07 0.64 20.19
N LEU A 24 9.51 0.17 21.37
CA LEU A 24 8.92 0.57 22.66
C LEU A 24 9.05 2.07 22.91
N SER A 25 10.23 2.64 22.68
CA SER A 25 10.47 4.08 22.81
C SER A 25 9.60 4.90 21.87
N ARG A 26 9.52 4.53 20.58
CA ARG A 26 8.68 5.23 19.61
C ARG A 26 7.20 5.23 20.02
N ARG A 27 6.67 4.07 20.42
CA ARG A 27 5.29 3.94 20.91
C ARG A 27 5.03 4.82 22.13
N TRP A 28 5.97 4.86 23.09
CA TRP A 28 5.87 5.72 24.27
C TRP A 28 5.80 7.21 23.92
N HIS A 29 6.59 7.64 22.95
CA HIS A 29 6.61 9.02 22.48
C HIS A 29 5.46 9.35 21.50
N GLY A 30 4.48 8.45 21.34
CA GLY A 30 3.38 8.63 20.39
C GLY A 30 3.83 8.70 18.92
N LEU A 31 5.09 8.35 18.63
CA LEU A 31 5.60 8.38 17.28
C LEU A 31 4.94 7.26 16.48
N PRO A 32 4.32 7.57 15.33
CA PRO A 32 3.69 6.57 14.50
C PRO A 32 4.73 5.53 14.17
N SER A 33 4.49 4.30 14.61
CA SER A 33 5.24 3.13 14.18
C SER A 33 4.25 2.33 13.36
N PRO A 34 4.09 2.66 12.07
CA PRO A 34 3.11 1.99 11.24
C PRO A 34 3.35 0.49 11.37
N SER A 35 2.32 -0.24 11.80
CA SER A 35 2.36 -1.69 11.69
C SER A 35 2.60 -2.03 10.23
N ARG A 36 3.33 -3.12 9.96
CA ARG A 36 3.44 -3.62 8.58
C ARG A 36 2.06 -3.85 7.95
N SER A 37 1.06 -4.18 8.77
CA SER A 37 -0.34 -4.37 8.35
C SER A 37 -1.10 -3.08 8.07
N THR A 38 -0.71 -1.95 8.68
CA THR A 38 -1.44 -0.66 8.54
C THR A 38 -0.70 0.33 7.65
N ARG A 39 0.55 0.05 7.28
CA ARG A 39 1.32 0.91 6.39
C ARG A 39 0.72 0.86 4.98
N PRO A 40 0.40 2.00 4.35
CA PRO A 40 -0.01 2.00 2.96
C PRO A 40 1.12 1.42 2.08
N PRO A 41 0.79 0.59 1.08
CA PRO A 41 1.79 0.05 0.18
C PRO A 41 2.61 1.18 -0.42
N THR A 42 3.92 1.05 -0.33
CA THR A 42 4.87 2.08 -0.76
C THR A 42 5.18 1.84 -2.22
N ARG A 43 5.17 2.90 -3.05
CA ARG A 43 5.31 2.85 -4.51
C ARG A 43 4.09 2.25 -5.23
N ARG A 44 2.89 2.81 -5.01
CA ARG A 44 1.77 2.55 -5.93
C ARG A 44 2.11 3.17 -7.28
N LEU A 45 1.91 2.41 -8.34
CA LEU A 45 2.14 2.85 -9.71
C LEU A 45 1.07 3.86 -10.15
N LEU A 46 -0.19 3.54 -9.83
CA LEU A 46 -1.36 4.36 -10.11
C LEU A 46 -1.74 5.18 -8.87
N SER A 47 -2.40 6.31 -9.11
CA SER A 47 -3.06 7.09 -8.05
C SER A 47 -4.19 6.28 -7.40
N LEU A 48 -4.63 6.68 -6.21
CA LEU A 48 -5.73 5.98 -5.51
C LEU A 48 -7.02 5.97 -6.34
N ASP A 49 -7.29 7.06 -7.06
CA ASP A 49 -8.50 7.18 -7.86
C ASP A 49 -8.40 6.39 -9.17
N GLN A 50 -7.20 6.33 -9.78
CA GLN A 50 -6.93 5.44 -10.91
C GLN A 50 -7.06 3.96 -10.52
N GLU A 51 -6.51 3.54 -9.38
CA GLU A 51 -6.68 2.16 -8.89
C GLU A 51 -8.16 1.86 -8.65
N LYS A 52 -8.92 2.76 -8.01
CA LYS A 52 -10.38 2.58 -7.81
C LYS A 52 -11.13 2.43 -9.14
N ALA A 53 -10.85 3.28 -10.12
CA ALA A 53 -11.48 3.21 -11.44
C ALA A 53 -11.18 1.87 -12.13
N LEU A 54 -9.94 1.38 -12.03
CA LEU A 54 -9.55 0.09 -12.58
C LEU A 54 -10.25 -1.08 -11.87
N ILE A 55 -10.43 -1.01 -10.55
CA ILE A 55 -11.19 -2.01 -9.77
C ILE A 55 -12.65 -2.04 -10.22
N LEU A 56 -13.30 -0.88 -10.30
CA LEU A 56 -14.70 -0.79 -10.75
C LEU A 56 -14.89 -1.34 -12.17
N TRP A 57 -13.91 -1.13 -13.04
CA TRP A 57 -13.91 -1.70 -14.39
C TRP A 57 -13.77 -3.23 -14.38
N ILE A 58 -12.90 -3.78 -13.53
CA ILE A 58 -12.78 -5.24 -13.33
C ILE A 58 -14.08 -5.81 -12.79
N ASP A 59 -14.66 -5.21 -11.76
CA ASP A 59 -15.92 -5.65 -11.15
C ASP A 59 -17.07 -5.61 -12.18
N TYR A 60 -17.13 -4.57 -13.00
CA TYR A 60 -18.12 -4.47 -14.07
C TYR A 60 -17.99 -5.63 -15.07
N LEU A 61 -16.77 -5.94 -15.49
CA LEU A 61 -16.47 -7.02 -16.42
C LEU A 61 -16.76 -8.41 -15.83
N ASP A 62 -16.48 -8.60 -14.54
CA ASP A 62 -16.80 -9.84 -13.83
C ASP A 62 -18.32 -10.04 -13.73
N ASN A 63 -19.07 -8.98 -13.43
CA ASN A 63 -20.53 -9.01 -13.34
C ASN A 63 -21.22 -9.38 -14.66
N ILE A 64 -20.63 -9.03 -15.81
CA ILE A 64 -21.17 -9.40 -17.13
C ILE A 64 -20.64 -10.77 -17.62
N GLY A 65 -19.89 -11.49 -16.79
CA GLY A 65 -19.35 -12.82 -17.10
C GLY A 65 -18.14 -12.81 -18.05
N ALA A 66 -17.45 -11.68 -18.18
CA ALA A 66 -16.29 -11.52 -19.04
C ALA A 66 -15.11 -10.87 -18.29
N PRO A 67 -14.61 -11.49 -17.20
CA PRO A 67 -13.54 -10.92 -16.40
C PRO A 67 -12.28 -10.68 -17.25
N PRO A 68 -11.58 -9.54 -17.04
CA PRO A 68 -10.42 -9.20 -17.85
C PRO A 68 -9.24 -10.10 -17.52
N THR A 69 -8.45 -10.40 -18.54
CA THR A 69 -7.18 -11.09 -18.40
C THR A 69 -6.12 -10.19 -17.76
N ASN A 70 -5.08 -10.79 -17.17
CA ASN A 70 -3.96 -10.04 -16.59
C ASN A 70 -3.33 -9.06 -17.59
N GLN A 71 -3.23 -9.45 -18.86
CA GLN A 71 -2.69 -8.59 -19.91
C GLN A 71 -3.58 -7.36 -20.15
N GLN A 72 -4.90 -7.54 -20.20
CA GLN A 72 -5.83 -6.42 -20.37
C GLN A 72 -5.80 -5.44 -19.18
N ILE A 73 -5.58 -5.94 -17.96
CA ILE A 73 -5.40 -5.12 -16.77
C ILE A 73 -4.10 -4.31 -16.88
N GLU A 74 -3.01 -4.93 -17.35
CA GLU A 74 -1.72 -4.26 -17.57
C GLU A 74 -1.85 -3.14 -18.62
N GLU A 75 -2.45 -3.44 -19.76
CA GLU A 75 -2.67 -2.50 -20.86
C GLU A 75 -3.53 -1.32 -20.42
N SER A 76 -4.60 -1.59 -19.66
CA SER A 76 -5.47 -0.54 -19.10
C SER A 76 -4.73 0.35 -18.10
N ALA A 77 -3.88 -0.23 -17.24
CA ALA A 77 -3.05 0.52 -16.32
C ALA A 77 -2.03 1.40 -17.06
N ASN A 78 -1.35 0.86 -18.07
CA ASN A 78 -0.42 1.60 -18.92
C ASN A 78 -1.10 2.74 -19.67
N TYR A 79 -2.31 2.52 -20.16
CA TYR A 79 -3.13 3.55 -20.79
C TYR A 79 -3.44 4.70 -19.83
N LEU A 80 -3.84 4.40 -18.58
CA LEU A 80 -4.08 5.42 -17.56
C LEU A 80 -2.81 6.23 -17.22
N LEU A 81 -1.66 5.56 -17.13
CA LEU A 81 -0.36 6.20 -16.88
C LEU A 81 0.04 7.13 -18.04
N GLY A 82 -0.10 6.66 -19.27
CA GLY A 82 0.18 7.46 -20.46
C GLY A 82 -0.74 8.69 -20.57
N LYS A 83 -2.02 8.54 -20.22
CA LYS A 83 -2.99 9.65 -20.23
C LYS A 83 -2.69 10.73 -19.19
N ASP A 84 -2.19 10.35 -18.01
CA ASP A 84 -1.88 11.28 -16.92
C ASP A 84 -0.44 11.84 -16.98
N PHE A 85 0.40 11.29 -17.87
CA PHE A 85 1.78 11.70 -18.01
C PHE A 85 1.90 13.09 -18.63
N ARG A 86 2.55 14.01 -17.89
CA ARG A 86 2.82 15.40 -18.33
C ARG A 86 4.32 15.72 -18.43
N GLY A 87 5.18 14.71 -18.33
CA GLY A 87 6.63 14.87 -18.31
C GLY A 87 7.26 14.87 -19.70
N GLN A 88 8.58 15.06 -19.76
CA GLN A 88 9.39 14.76 -20.94
C GLN A 88 9.89 13.31 -20.87
N GLY A 89 9.79 12.58 -21.98
CA GLY A 89 10.22 11.18 -22.07
C GLY A 89 9.05 10.19 -22.17
N GLU A 90 9.33 8.92 -21.91
CA GLU A 90 8.30 7.88 -21.92
C GLU A 90 7.55 7.81 -20.58
N PRO A 91 6.23 7.57 -20.61
CA PRO A 91 5.45 7.38 -19.39
C PRO A 91 5.92 6.13 -18.64
N PRO A 92 5.80 6.12 -17.29
CA PRO A 92 6.07 4.92 -16.52
C PRO A 92 5.13 3.79 -16.95
N LEU A 93 5.67 2.57 -17.07
CA LEU A 93 4.92 1.37 -17.41
C LEU A 93 4.77 0.45 -16.19
N ALA A 94 3.71 -0.34 -16.20
CA ALA A 94 3.50 -1.45 -15.30
C ALA A 94 4.62 -2.47 -15.49
N GLY A 95 5.30 -2.81 -14.38
CA GLY A 95 6.30 -3.87 -14.40
C GLY A 95 5.66 -5.26 -14.52
N LYS A 96 6.43 -6.24 -14.98
CA LYS A 96 5.99 -7.63 -15.21
C LYS A 96 5.20 -8.28 -14.06
N ASN A 97 5.50 -7.94 -12.81
CA ASN A 97 4.84 -8.52 -11.63
C ASN A 97 3.73 -7.62 -11.05
N TRP A 98 3.54 -6.42 -11.60
CA TRP A 98 2.64 -5.42 -11.04
C TRP A 98 1.20 -5.92 -11.01
N VAL A 99 0.71 -6.56 -12.09
CA VAL A 99 -0.66 -7.09 -12.14
C VAL A 99 -0.89 -8.16 -11.07
N HIS A 100 0.06 -9.07 -10.88
CA HIS A 100 -0.03 -10.09 -9.84
C HIS A 100 -0.08 -9.48 -8.43
N ASP A 101 0.73 -8.45 -8.17
CA ASP A 101 0.73 -7.74 -6.89
C ASP A 101 -0.51 -6.84 -6.74
N PHE A 102 -1.08 -6.34 -7.83
CA PHE A 102 -2.33 -5.60 -7.85
C PHE A 102 -3.52 -6.50 -7.49
N ILE A 103 -3.65 -7.65 -8.14
CA ILE A 103 -4.72 -8.63 -7.88
C ILE A 103 -4.69 -9.10 -6.42
N LYS A 104 -3.51 -9.36 -5.85
CA LYS A 104 -3.36 -9.71 -4.42
C LYS A 104 -3.87 -8.64 -3.45
N ARG A 105 -3.99 -7.39 -3.90
CA ARG A 105 -4.48 -6.26 -3.09
C ARG A 105 -5.99 -6.06 -3.20
N LEU A 106 -6.67 -6.73 -4.15
CA LEU A 106 -8.12 -6.64 -4.29
C LEU A 106 -8.81 -7.27 -3.07
N PRO A 107 -9.90 -6.67 -2.57
CA PRO A 107 -10.76 -7.33 -1.59
C PRO A 107 -11.32 -8.62 -2.19
N LYS A 108 -11.40 -9.67 -1.37
CA LYS A 108 -12.05 -10.95 -1.76
C LYS A 108 -13.56 -10.85 -1.62
#